data_AF-A0A5S6QFU2-F1
#
_entry.id   AF-A0A5S6QFU2-F1
#
_cell.length_a   1.000
_cell.length_b   1.000
_cell.length_c   1.000
_cell.angle_alpha   90.00
_cell.angle_beta   90.00
_cell.angle_gamma   90.00
#
_symmetry.space_group_name_H-M   'P 1'
#
loop_
_entity.id
_entity.type
_entity.pdbx_description
1 polymer ?
#
loop_
_entity_poly.entity_id
_entity_poly.type
_entity_poly.pdbx_seq_one_letter_code
_entity_poly.pdbx_strand_id
1 'polypeptide(L)'
;MAAVKLAAVKLAAVKLAPVKIAAVKSAPSTAVMSLRLTETIKQETRMPIDNTVYWTDSTTVLYWLRTPARMSSFVVYRVAEIMEYSEAKDWRHVPGNLNPADDASRDVPANKLH
;
A
#
# COMPACT_ATOMS: atom_id res chain seq x y z
N MET A 1 -11.01 37.56 -3.55
CA MET A 1 -9.68 36.93 -3.72
C MET A 1 -9.67 35.68 -2.86
N ALA A 2 -9.56 34.51 -3.50
CA ALA A 2 -9.70 33.21 -2.87
C ALA A 2 -8.45 32.83 -2.06
N ALA A 3 -8.64 32.14 -0.94
CA ALA A 3 -7.61 31.35 -0.28
C ALA A 3 -8.21 29.98 0.03
N VAL A 4 -8.08 29.05 -0.91
CA VAL A 4 -8.37 27.63 -0.67
C VAL A 4 -7.15 27.06 0.03
N LYS A 5 -7.27 26.84 1.34
CA LYS A 5 -6.27 26.10 2.13
C LYS A 5 -6.28 24.64 1.68
N LEU A 6 -5.13 24.15 1.24
CA LEU A 6 -4.90 22.74 0.92
C LEU A 6 -5.04 21.93 2.21
N ALA A 7 -6.15 21.20 2.37
CA ALA A 7 -6.33 20.28 3.47
C ALA A 7 -5.52 19.01 3.18
N ALA A 8 -4.42 18.81 3.92
CA ALA A 8 -3.73 17.54 3.96
C ALA A 8 -4.69 16.49 4.54
N VAL A 9 -5.06 15.48 3.76
CA VAL A 9 -5.84 14.33 4.24
C VAL A 9 -4.95 13.51 5.16
N LYS A 10 -4.97 13.88 6.43
CA LYS A 10 -4.48 13.07 7.54
C LYS A 10 -5.54 12.00 7.77
N LEU A 11 -5.27 10.75 7.39
CA LEU A 11 -6.10 9.61 7.81
C LEU A 11 -6.02 9.55 9.33
N ALA A 12 -7.01 10.13 10.00
CA ALA A 12 -7.13 10.09 11.44
C ALA A 12 -7.37 8.64 11.86
N ALA A 13 -6.43 8.07 12.61
CA ALA A 13 -6.62 6.80 13.27
C ALA A 13 -7.80 6.94 14.26
N VAL A 14 -8.96 6.42 13.89
CA VAL A 14 -10.07 6.22 14.83
C VAL A 14 -9.61 5.14 15.81
N LYS A 15 -9.43 5.52 17.08
CA LYS A 15 -9.20 4.58 18.18
C LYS A 15 -10.45 3.71 18.36
N LEU A 16 -10.47 2.56 17.70
CA LEU A 16 -11.36 1.44 18.05
C LEU A 16 -10.62 0.55 19.05
N ALA A 17 -11.25 0.26 20.19
CA ALA A 17 -10.71 -0.59 21.25
C ALA A 17 -10.30 -1.98 20.72
N PRO A 18 -9.27 -2.63 21.30
CA PRO A 18 -8.58 -3.73 20.66
C PRO A 18 -9.37 -5.03 20.78
N VAL A 19 -10.03 -5.43 19.71
CA VAL A 19 -10.34 -6.85 19.50
C VAL A 19 -9.04 -7.50 19.03
N LYS A 20 -8.46 -8.39 19.84
CA LYS A 20 -7.29 -9.20 19.45
C LYS A 20 -7.69 -10.25 18.41
N ILE A 21 -8.03 -9.80 17.20
CA ILE A 21 -7.92 -10.64 16.01
C ILE A 21 -6.52 -10.34 15.51
N ALA A 22 -5.62 -11.32 15.61
CA ALA A 22 -4.35 -11.24 14.90
C ALA A 22 -4.68 -11.21 13.41
N ALA A 23 -4.83 -10.01 12.85
CA ALA A 23 -4.96 -9.83 11.42
C ALA A 23 -3.67 -10.36 10.81
N VAL A 24 -3.74 -11.50 10.12
CA VAL A 24 -2.62 -12.03 9.35
C VAL A 24 -2.34 -11.01 8.25
N LYS A 25 -1.44 -10.08 8.51
CA LYS A 25 -0.95 -9.10 7.54
C LYS A 25 -0.01 -9.83 6.58
N SER A 26 -0.58 -10.57 5.64
CA SER A 26 0.20 -11.13 4.54
C SER A 26 0.63 -9.99 3.61
N ALA A 27 1.87 -10.03 3.09
CA ALA A 27 2.36 -9.06 2.12
C ALA A 27 1.37 -8.77 0.95
N PRO A 28 0.67 -9.74 0.34
CA PRO A 28 -0.29 -9.46 -0.72
C PRO A 28 -1.55 -8.74 -0.21
N SER A 29 -1.95 -8.92 1.06
CA SER A 29 -3.04 -8.15 1.65
C SER A 29 -2.67 -6.68 1.85
N THR A 30 -1.42 -6.39 2.23
CA THR A 30 -0.91 -5.02 2.34
C THR A 30 -0.82 -4.34 0.98
N ALA A 31 -0.41 -5.08 -0.05
CA ALA A 31 -0.39 -4.59 -1.43
C ALA A 31 -1.80 -4.22 -1.93
N VAL A 32 -2.79 -5.10 -1.71
CA VAL A 32 -4.20 -4.82 -2.03
C VAL A 32 -4.74 -3.61 -1.26
N MET A 33 -4.43 -3.47 0.03
CA MET A 33 -4.87 -2.31 0.81
C MET A 33 -4.31 -1.01 0.24
N SER A 34 -3.03 -1.00 -0.15
CA SER A 34 -2.35 0.16 -0.73
C SER A 34 -2.98 0.55 -2.08
N LEU A 35 -3.33 -0.44 -2.90
CA LEU A 35 -4.03 -0.26 -4.16
C LEU A 35 -5.40 0.41 -3.96
N ARG A 36 -6.23 -0.16 -3.07
CA ARG A 36 -7.56 0.38 -2.77
C ARG A 36 -7.50 1.81 -2.24
N LEU A 37 -6.55 2.10 -1.35
CA LEU A 37 -6.33 3.47 -0.86
C LEU A 37 -5.96 4.43 -1.99
N THR A 38 -5.13 3.97 -2.92
CA THR A 38 -4.73 4.77 -4.09
C THR A 38 -5.92 5.08 -4.99
N GLU A 39 -6.80 4.11 -5.21
CA GLU A 39 -8.04 4.34 -5.96
C GLU A 39 -8.97 5.34 -5.25
N THR A 40 -9.11 5.25 -3.93
CA THR A 40 -9.84 6.28 -3.17
C THR A 40 -9.20 7.66 -3.33
N ILE A 41 -7.87 7.77 -3.24
CA ILE A 41 -7.17 9.05 -3.42
C ILE A 41 -7.39 9.60 -4.83
N LYS A 42 -7.33 8.77 -5.87
CA LYS A 42 -7.59 9.16 -7.26
C LYS A 42 -9.03 9.66 -7.46
N GLN A 43 -9.99 9.03 -6.79
CA GLN A 43 -11.41 9.44 -6.86
C GLN A 43 -11.68 10.77 -6.15
N GLU A 44 -11.05 10.99 -5.00
CA GLU A 44 -11.29 12.16 -4.16
C GLU A 44 -10.41 13.38 -4.51
N THR A 45 -9.30 13.15 -5.21
CA THR A 45 -8.42 14.25 -5.62
C THR A 45 -8.98 15.01 -6.82
N ARG A 46 -8.84 16.33 -6.78
CA ARG A 46 -9.19 17.21 -7.92
C ARG A 46 -8.04 17.41 -8.90
N MET A 47 -6.86 16.87 -8.57
CA MET A 47 -5.67 16.98 -9.39
C MET A 47 -5.48 15.72 -10.22
N PRO A 48 -5.22 15.81 -11.54
CA PRO A 48 -4.93 14.64 -12.34
C PRO A 48 -3.67 13.94 -11.81
N ILE A 49 -3.73 12.61 -11.71
CA ILE A 49 -2.58 11.77 -11.38
C ILE A 49 -2.14 11.09 -12.68
N ASP A 50 -1.03 11.56 -13.25
CA ASP A 50 -0.52 11.05 -14.53
C ASP A 50 0.14 9.68 -14.41
N ASN A 51 0.74 9.38 -13.24
CA ASN A 51 1.44 8.12 -13.00
C ASN A 51 1.36 7.71 -11.53
N THR A 52 1.35 6.40 -11.28
CA THR A 52 1.34 5.80 -9.94
C THR A 52 2.46 4.76 -9.85
N VAL A 53 3.26 4.81 -8.78
CA VAL A 53 4.32 3.83 -8.50
C VAL A 53 4.11 3.22 -7.13
N TYR A 54 4.08 1.89 -7.08
CA TYR A 54 3.92 1.11 -5.85
C TYR A 54 5.27 0.56 -5.40
N TRP A 55 5.64 0.82 -4.15
CA TRP A 55 6.88 0.32 -3.56
C TRP A 55 6.59 -0.79 -2.54
N THR A 56 7.35 -1.87 -2.60
CA THR A 56 7.26 -2.97 -1.63
C THR A 56 8.64 -3.54 -1.31
N ASP A 57 8.87 -3.89 -0.05
CA ASP A 57 10.02 -4.66 0.40
C ASP A 57 9.82 -6.17 0.25
N SER A 58 8.61 -6.61 -0.11
CA SER A 58 8.31 -8.01 -0.34
C SER A 58 8.71 -8.44 -1.75
N THR A 59 9.86 -9.10 -1.84
CA THR A 59 10.29 -9.78 -3.08
C THR A 59 9.28 -10.86 -3.51
N THR A 60 8.55 -11.45 -2.56
CA THR A 60 7.46 -12.40 -2.82
C THR A 60 6.31 -11.75 -3.62
N VAL A 61 5.86 -10.56 -3.23
CA VAL A 61 4.81 -9.83 -3.99
C VAL A 61 5.29 -9.54 -5.41
N LEU A 62 6.52 -9.05 -5.55
CA LEU A 62 7.11 -8.76 -6.86
C LEU A 62 7.27 -9.99 -7.74
N TYR A 63 7.66 -11.12 -7.15
CA TYR A 63 7.74 -12.40 -7.85
C TYR A 63 6.36 -12.81 -8.39
N TRP A 64 5.33 -12.73 -7.56
CA TRP A 64 3.98 -13.11 -7.98
C TRP A 64 3.40 -12.22 -9.08
N LEU A 65 3.68 -10.92 -9.05
CA LEU A 65 3.23 -9.99 -10.10
C LEU A 65 3.90 -10.26 -11.45
N ARG A 66 5.11 -10.82 -11.46
CA ARG A 66 5.90 -11.07 -12.68
C ARG A 66 5.82 -12.49 -13.20
N THR A 67 5.37 -13.44 -12.39
CA THR A 67 5.39 -14.86 -12.75
C THR A 67 4.03 -15.49 -12.49
N PRO A 68 3.25 -15.80 -13.54
CA PRO A 68 1.89 -16.35 -13.37
C PRO A 68 1.83 -17.85 -12.97
N ALA A 69 2.87 -18.42 -12.35
CA ALA A 69 2.96 -19.88 -12.15
C ALA A 69 2.64 -20.33 -10.71
N ARG A 70 1.79 -21.37 -10.62
CA ARG A 70 1.43 -22.21 -9.46
C ARG A 70 1.47 -21.50 -8.10
N MET A 71 0.43 -20.72 -7.83
CA MET A 71 0.17 -20.13 -6.52
C MET A 71 -1.11 -20.71 -5.91
N SER A 72 -1.29 -20.56 -4.60
CA SER A 72 -2.56 -20.91 -3.95
C SER A 72 -3.69 -20.00 -4.45
N SER A 73 -4.94 -20.48 -4.40
CA SER A 73 -6.10 -19.68 -4.83
C SER A 73 -6.21 -18.34 -4.10
N PHE A 74 -5.79 -18.29 -2.83
CA PHE A 74 -5.71 -17.05 -2.07
C PHE A 74 -4.77 -16.02 -2.71
N VAL A 75 -3.56 -16.45 -3.09
CA VAL A 75 -2.58 -15.56 -3.73
C VAL A 75 -3.05 -15.17 -5.13
N VAL A 76 -3.59 -16.10 -5.91
CA VAL A 76 -4.13 -15.80 -7.25
C VAL A 76 -5.22 -14.73 -7.18
N TYR A 77 -6.15 -14.84 -6.24
CA TYR A 77 -7.21 -13.84 -6.06
C TYR A 77 -6.64 -12.46 -5.73
N ARG A 78 -5.63 -12.38 -4.86
CA ARG A 78 -4.98 -11.11 -4.49
C ARG A 78 -4.16 -10.52 -5.62
N VAL A 79 -3.45 -11.35 -6.37
CA VAL A 79 -2.70 -10.90 -7.56
C VAL A 79 -3.64 -10.40 -8.63
N ALA A 80 -4.76 -11.10 -8.87
CA ALA A 80 -5.78 -10.65 -9.82
C ALA A 80 -6.36 -9.27 -9.42
N GLU A 81 -6.69 -9.09 -8.15
CA GLU A 81 -7.14 -7.80 -7.62
C GLU A 81 -6.09 -6.69 -7.80
N ILE A 82 -4.80 -6.97 -7.56
CA ILE A 82 -3.72 -6.01 -7.79
C ILE A 82 -3.61 -5.62 -9.27
N MET A 83 -3.70 -6.61 -10.15
CA MET A 83 -3.54 -6.43 -11.59
C MET A 83 -4.77 -5.81 -12.27
N GLU A 84 -5.91 -5.71 -11.58
CA GLU A 84 -7.11 -5.01 -12.06
C GLU A 84 -6.91 -3.48 -12.07
N TYR A 85 -6.11 -2.94 -11.13
CA TYR A 85 -5.91 -1.49 -10.96
C TYR A 85 -4.45 -1.04 -11.11
N SER A 86 -3.53 -1.96 -11.43
CA SER A 86 -2.12 -1.65 -11.67
C SER A 86 -1.48 -2.66 -12.61
N GLU A 87 -0.34 -2.30 -13.20
CA GLU A 87 0.47 -3.22 -13.99
C GLU A 87 1.73 -3.64 -13.22
N ALA A 88 2.28 -4.83 -13.52
CA ALA A 88 3.52 -5.30 -12.89
C ALA A 88 4.72 -4.33 -13.03
N LYS A 89 4.71 -3.46 -14.06
CA LYS A 89 5.73 -2.42 -14.29
C LYS A 89 5.65 -1.26 -13.29
N ASP A 90 4.49 -1.07 -12.65
CA ASP A 90 4.26 0.01 -11.69
C ASP A 90 4.84 -0.33 -10.31
N TRP A 91 5.25 -1.59 -10.11
CA TRP A 91 5.73 -2.11 -8.83
C TRP A 91 7.26 -2.18 -8.76
N ARG A 92 7.83 -1.56 -7.72
CA ARG A 92 9.26 -1.47 -7.47
C ARG A 92 9.64 -2.05 -6.12
N HIS A 93 10.87 -2.54 -6.03
CA HIS A 93 11.43 -3.00 -4.77
C HIS A 93 12.04 -1.84 -3.99
N VAL A 94 11.76 -1.75 -2.69
CA VAL A 94 12.54 -0.95 -1.73
C VAL A 94 13.12 -1.90 -0.67
N PRO A 95 14.41 -1.83 -0.33
CA PRO A 95 14.96 -2.59 0.79
C PRO A 95 14.19 -2.27 2.09
N GLY A 96 13.92 -3.28 2.93
CA GLY A 96 13.11 -3.08 4.15
C GLY A 96 13.69 -2.02 5.11
N ASN A 97 15.01 -1.90 5.20
CA ASN A 97 15.68 -0.87 5.98
C ASN A 97 15.57 0.56 5.40
N LEU A 98 15.06 0.69 4.17
CA LEU A 98 14.78 1.96 3.49
C LEU A 98 13.28 2.14 3.22
N ASN A 99 12.42 1.25 3.77
CA ASN A 99 10.99 1.27 3.55
C ASN A 99 10.31 2.12 4.65
N PRO A 100 9.93 3.39 4.38
CA PRO A 100 9.29 4.22 5.40
C PRO A 100 7.94 3.68 5.89
N ALA A 101 7.29 2.79 5.11
CA ALA A 101 6.07 2.12 5.56
C ALA A 101 6.35 1.12 6.69
N ASP A 102 7.55 0.56 6.76
CA ASP A 102 7.95 -0.38 7.81
C ASP A 102 8.10 0.35 9.16
N ASP A 103 8.70 1.55 9.16
CA ASP A 103 8.74 2.43 10.33
C ASP A 103 7.36 2.82 10.84
N ALA A 104 6.46 3.16 9.92
CA ALA A 104 5.07 3.44 10.26
C ALA A 104 4.33 2.22 10.82
N SER A 105 4.73 1.00 10.43
CA SER A 105 4.11 -0.25 10.88
C SER A 105 4.66 -0.78 12.21
N ARG A 106 5.91 -0.39 12.56
CA ARG A 106 6.64 -0.83 13.76
C ARG A 106 6.56 0.15 14.94
N ASP A 107 5.87 1.28 14.78
CA ASP A 107 5.72 2.33 15.79
C ASP A 107 7.10 2.86 16.27
N VAL A 108 7.96 3.17 15.31
CA VAL A 108 9.33 3.63 15.57
C VAL A 108 9.32 5.07 16.11
N PRO A 109 10.04 5.38 17.20
CA PRO A 109 10.08 6.74 17.73
C PRO A 109 10.71 7.70 16.71
N ALA A 110 10.23 8.96 16.70
CA ALA A 110 10.56 9.94 15.66
C ALA A 110 12.06 10.18 15.45
N ASN A 111 12.88 9.99 16.49
CA ASN A 111 14.34 10.13 16.43
C ASN A 111 15.08 8.91 15.86
N LYS A 112 14.35 7.87 15.47
CA LYS A 112 14.86 6.63 14.87
C LYS A 112 14.24 6.33 13.50
N LEU A 113 13.50 7.28 12.93
CA LEU A 113 13.01 7.19 11.57
C LEU A 113 14.20 7.22 10.59
N HIS A 114 14.11 6.45 9.51
CA HIS A 114 15.11 6.47 8.44
C HIS A 114 15.15 7.80 7.66
#